data_AF-A0A537TQA1-F1
#
_entry.id   AF-A0A537TQA1-F1
#
_cell.length_a   1.000
_cell.length_b   1.000
_cell.length_c   1.000
_cell.angle_alpha   90.00
_cell.angle_beta   90.00
_cell.angle_gamma   90.00
#
_symmetry.space_group_name_H-M   'P 1'
#
loop_
_entity.id
_entity.type
_entity.pdbx_description
1 polymer ?
#
loop_
_entity_poly.entity_id
_entity_poly.type
_entity_poly.pdbx_seq_one_letter_code
_entity_poly.pdbx_strand_id
1 'polypeptide(L)'
;MTGLNPGAHGIFNFSTNPNRGRQRLESAASRAGTPLWRPLAAAGIRSAFVGIPFTYPAEEFPGLVVTGYGGPERPQILPDEARRRIFDAFPDLVTAHHPAKERWWEDFERYSARLVEHVGEIAGVCRLALELDPELRLLCVDFMSADHAGHLGYARLDPDHPAHDPTAAGDELVRVYEAVDRACGELIDDVERRFGEEPTVLILSDHGMKPVYWYFHANRWLEEHGYLRYRHRSLQPLRRGRLSRLAAVDQRLVRTTRPYGRALDLVPFLPAPGPDRAFADIDFGSTRAYAFATGGQIFLGEASGARDDPHLADELEQALASVAHPETGRPAFAVRRKEELYHGPYLAKAPELIVLPRDERINVDASRRPWRHAFERLERLDPASFHGYSGHHGVTGIFAASGPGIRASEVPDGTEITQLPATILRLFGLATEGLDGSPIEAVLAPVGPAAAVAVSEQAQPPSDQPVYSEDEERRMVERLRDLGYE
;
A
#
# COMPACT_ATOMS: atom_id res chain seq x y z
N MET A 1 -0.01 12.03 1.19
CA MET A 1 0.38 13.34 1.79
C MET A 1 0.73 14.44 0.79
N THR A 2 0.40 14.33 -0.51
CA THR A 2 0.68 15.41 -1.50
C THR A 2 -0.57 16.11 -1.99
N GLY A 3 -1.75 15.49 -1.90
CA GLY A 3 -3.00 16.01 -2.46
C GLY A 3 -3.10 15.78 -3.97
N LEU A 4 -2.21 14.96 -4.52
CA LEU A 4 -2.15 14.57 -5.92
C LEU A 4 -2.69 13.15 -6.10
N ASN A 5 -3.22 12.85 -7.28
CA ASN A 5 -3.57 11.51 -7.70
C ASN A 5 -2.31 10.74 -8.20
N PRO A 6 -2.35 9.41 -8.31
CA PRO A 6 -1.23 8.59 -8.79
C PRO A 6 -0.64 9.02 -10.15
N GLY A 7 -1.47 9.46 -11.10
CA GLY A 7 -1.03 9.99 -12.40
C GLY A 7 -0.22 11.29 -12.28
N ALA A 8 -0.37 12.04 -11.19
CA ALA A 8 0.33 13.29 -10.93
C ALA A 8 1.57 13.12 -10.05
N HIS A 9 1.53 12.28 -9.01
CA HIS A 9 2.70 12.04 -8.15
C HIS A 9 3.58 10.85 -8.58
N GLY A 10 3.09 9.98 -9.46
CA GLY A 10 3.88 8.93 -10.12
C GLY A 10 4.10 7.64 -9.35
N ILE A 11 3.44 7.43 -8.20
CA ILE A 11 3.49 6.19 -7.41
C ILE A 11 2.17 5.44 -7.58
N PHE A 12 2.21 4.20 -8.05
CA PHE A 12 1.04 3.35 -8.27
C PHE A 12 1.04 2.07 -7.42
N ASN A 13 2.18 1.74 -6.83
CA ASN A 13 2.37 0.58 -5.96
C ASN A 13 3.65 0.75 -5.12
N PHE A 14 3.90 -0.15 -4.16
CA PHE A 14 5.16 -0.25 -3.39
C PHE A 14 6.40 -0.53 -4.24
N SER A 15 6.23 -1.08 -5.44
CA SER A 15 7.31 -1.25 -6.38
C SER A 15 6.92 -0.86 -7.80
N THR A 16 7.93 -0.44 -8.56
CA THR A 16 7.76 -0.16 -9.98
C THR A 16 7.39 -1.44 -10.72
N ASN A 17 6.40 -1.37 -11.61
CA ASN A 17 6.18 -2.43 -12.57
C ASN A 17 7.45 -2.61 -13.44
N PRO A 18 8.11 -3.78 -13.43
CA PRO A 18 9.40 -3.99 -14.10
C PRO A 18 9.36 -3.84 -15.62
N ASN A 19 8.17 -3.80 -16.23
CA ASN A 19 8.01 -3.54 -17.67
C ASN A 19 7.67 -2.09 -17.98
N ARG A 20 7.29 -1.29 -16.99
CA ARG A 20 7.08 0.16 -17.12
C ARG A 20 8.29 0.97 -16.65
N GLY A 21 9.30 0.32 -16.09
CA GLY A 21 10.51 0.96 -15.60
C GLY A 21 11.57 -0.02 -15.09
N ARG A 22 12.65 0.52 -14.52
CA ARG A 22 13.63 -0.27 -13.79
C ARG A 22 12.98 -0.81 -12.52
N GLN A 23 13.03 -2.12 -12.31
CA GLN A 23 12.55 -2.75 -11.07
C GLN A 23 13.25 -2.12 -9.88
N ARG A 24 12.46 -1.53 -8.98
CA ARG A 24 12.87 -1.01 -7.68
C ARG A 24 11.67 -0.93 -6.74
N LEU A 25 11.97 -0.78 -5.45
CA LEU A 25 10.99 -0.28 -4.48
C LEU A 25 10.77 1.22 -4.65
N GLU A 26 9.51 1.64 -4.53
CA GLU A 26 9.17 3.04 -4.47
C GLU A 26 9.38 3.59 -3.06
N SER A 27 9.77 4.85 -2.98
CA SER A 27 10.12 5.54 -1.74
C SER A 27 9.58 6.97 -1.76
N ALA A 28 9.81 7.73 -0.67
CA ALA A 28 9.53 9.16 -0.65
C ALA A 28 10.26 9.91 -1.79
N ALA A 29 11.45 9.45 -2.20
CA ALA A 29 12.21 10.06 -3.30
C ALA A 29 11.60 9.79 -4.68
N SER A 30 10.78 8.75 -4.82
CA SER A 30 10.07 8.42 -6.06
C SER A 30 8.87 9.32 -6.32
N ARG A 31 8.40 10.03 -5.28
CA ARG A 31 7.19 10.84 -5.30
C ARG A 31 7.45 12.19 -5.97
N ALA A 32 6.68 12.52 -7.00
CA ALA A 32 6.61 13.87 -7.51
C ALA A 32 5.66 14.74 -6.67
N GLY A 33 5.87 16.06 -6.75
CA GLY A 33 5.03 17.05 -6.07
C GLY A 33 5.56 17.45 -4.70
N THR A 34 4.81 18.32 -4.03
CA THR A 34 5.21 18.91 -2.75
C THR A 34 4.46 18.21 -1.62
N PRO A 35 5.15 17.51 -0.70
CA PRO A 35 4.49 16.89 0.44
C PRO A 35 3.99 17.94 1.43
N LEU A 36 2.91 17.61 2.16
CA LEU A 36 2.18 18.52 3.06
C LEU A 36 3.06 19.26 4.08
N TRP A 37 4.14 18.64 4.59
CA TRP A 37 5.03 19.29 5.56
C TRP A 37 5.75 20.53 5.01
N ARG A 38 6.03 20.60 3.70
CA ARG A 38 6.71 21.77 3.10
C ARG A 38 5.87 23.05 3.09
N PRO A 39 4.62 23.09 2.58
CA PRO A 39 3.80 24.29 2.66
C PRO A 39 3.47 24.69 4.10
N LEU A 40 3.29 23.72 5.01
CA LEU A 40 3.15 24.00 6.44
C LEU A 40 4.41 24.69 7.00
N ALA A 41 5.59 24.13 6.74
CA ALA A 41 6.86 24.71 7.14
C ALA A 41 7.09 26.11 6.56
N ALA A 42 6.76 26.32 5.28
CA ALA A 42 6.86 27.63 4.62
C ALA A 42 5.91 28.67 5.25
N ALA A 43 4.80 28.23 5.85
CA ALA A 43 3.88 29.07 6.62
C ALA A 43 4.31 29.25 8.09
N GLY A 44 5.46 28.68 8.51
CA GLY A 44 5.91 28.70 9.91
C GLY A 44 5.16 27.73 10.82
N ILE A 45 4.41 26.78 10.27
CA ILE A 45 3.62 25.80 11.02
C ILE A 45 4.47 24.56 11.29
N ARG A 46 4.79 24.35 12.57
CA ARG A 46 5.55 23.19 13.04
C ARG A 46 4.65 21.97 13.09
N SER A 47 5.13 20.85 12.54
CA SER A 47 4.34 19.64 12.35
C SER A 47 5.14 18.37 12.64
N ALA A 48 4.44 17.31 13.03
CA ALA A 48 5.01 16.00 13.33
C ALA A 48 4.29 14.92 12.54
N PHE A 49 5.05 14.06 11.85
CA PHE A 49 4.53 12.94 11.07
C PHE A 49 5.13 11.64 11.63
N VAL A 50 4.27 10.77 12.18
CA VAL A 50 4.69 9.56 12.88
C VAL A 50 4.10 8.34 12.18
N GLY A 51 4.96 7.46 11.66
CA GLY A 51 4.53 6.18 11.08
C GLY A 51 3.90 6.28 9.69
N ILE A 52 3.80 7.48 9.10
CA ILE A 52 3.16 7.68 7.80
C ILE A 52 3.88 6.92 6.68
N PRO A 53 3.21 6.08 5.88
CA PRO A 53 3.82 5.35 4.78
C PRO A 53 4.51 6.26 3.74
N PHE A 54 5.53 5.75 3.05
CA PHE A 54 6.29 6.46 2.01
C PHE A 54 6.90 7.81 2.48
N THR A 55 7.42 7.81 3.71
CA THR A 55 8.21 8.91 4.27
C THR A 55 9.70 8.62 4.37
N TYR A 56 10.15 7.40 3.99
CA TYR A 56 11.57 7.08 3.86
C TYR A 56 12.09 7.39 2.44
N PRO A 57 13.32 7.95 2.29
CA PRO A 57 14.17 8.45 3.36
C PRO A 57 13.56 9.70 4.01
N ALA A 58 13.82 9.86 5.31
CA ALA A 58 13.30 11.00 6.07
C ALA A 58 13.81 12.31 5.47
N GLU A 59 12.93 13.31 5.41
CA GLU A 59 13.24 14.65 4.93
C GLU A 59 13.35 15.62 6.10
N GLU A 60 14.34 16.52 6.09
CA GLU A 60 14.48 17.57 7.09
C GLU A 60 13.47 18.69 6.86
N PHE A 61 12.77 19.09 7.92
CA PHE A 61 11.92 20.29 7.95
C PHE A 61 11.80 20.80 9.40
N PRO A 62 11.27 22.01 9.64
CA PRO A 62 11.02 22.57 10.97
C PRO A 62 9.92 21.83 11.76
N GLY A 63 10.20 20.58 12.14
CA GLY A 63 9.27 19.67 12.79
C GLY A 63 9.91 18.32 13.08
N LEU A 64 9.09 17.28 13.14
CA LEU A 64 9.54 15.91 13.48
C LEU A 64 8.98 14.90 12.48
N VAL A 65 9.81 13.95 12.04
CA VAL A 65 9.36 12.80 11.25
C VAL A 65 9.90 11.52 11.84
N VAL A 66 9.02 10.53 12.01
CA VAL A 66 9.34 9.12 12.24
C VAL A 66 8.83 8.38 11.03
N THR A 67 9.74 7.83 10.22
CA THR A 67 9.35 7.23 8.95
C THR A 67 8.43 6.03 9.15
N GLY A 68 7.44 5.87 8.28
CA GLY A 68 6.50 4.77 8.30
C GLY A 68 6.87 3.56 7.44
N TYR A 69 5.85 2.74 7.19
CA TYR A 69 5.94 1.58 6.30
C TYR A 69 6.34 1.97 4.87
N GLY A 70 6.89 1.01 4.10
CA GLY A 70 7.56 1.30 2.81
C GLY A 70 9.02 1.77 2.96
N GLY A 71 9.63 1.51 4.11
CA GLY A 71 11.04 1.78 4.42
C GLY A 71 11.69 0.64 5.24
N PRO A 72 12.91 0.86 5.77
CA PRO A 72 13.55 -0.07 6.70
C PRO A 72 12.69 -0.40 7.93
N GLU A 73 12.91 -1.59 8.52
CA GLU A 73 12.19 -2.06 9.72
C GLU A 73 12.35 -1.09 10.89
N ARG A 74 13.59 -0.63 11.14
CA ARG A 74 13.88 0.43 12.10
C ARG A 74 13.64 1.79 11.45
N PRO A 75 12.75 2.65 11.99
CA PRO A 75 12.43 3.92 11.38
C PRO A 75 13.63 4.88 11.38
N GLN A 76 13.75 5.69 10.33
CA GLN A 76 14.55 6.92 10.40
C GLN A 76 13.75 7.97 11.17
N ILE A 77 14.45 8.75 11.99
CA ILE A 77 13.84 9.79 12.83
C ILE A 77 14.65 11.06 12.69
N LEU A 78 13.98 12.16 12.39
CA LEU A 78 14.55 13.51 12.39
C LEU A 78 13.68 14.45 13.25
N PRO A 79 14.27 15.40 13.98
CA PRO A 79 15.72 15.66 14.07
C PRO A 79 16.45 14.64 14.98
N ASP A 80 17.79 14.72 15.01
CA ASP A 80 18.65 13.82 15.78
C ASP A 80 18.37 13.81 17.30
N GLU A 81 17.90 14.93 17.85
CA GLU A 81 17.47 14.99 19.25
C GLU A 81 16.24 14.10 19.51
N ALA A 82 15.22 14.20 18.65
CA ALA A 82 14.04 13.35 18.72
C ALA A 82 14.42 11.88 18.55
N ARG A 83 15.31 11.57 17.60
CA ARG A 83 15.83 10.22 17.39
C ARG A 83 16.42 9.62 18.66
N ARG A 84 17.27 10.37 19.38
CA ARG A 84 17.86 9.89 20.65
C ARG A 84 16.79 9.65 21.70
N ARG A 85 15.92 10.64 21.94
CA ARG A 85 14.88 10.55 22.97
C ARG A 85 13.90 9.41 22.72
N ILE A 86 13.49 9.22 21.47
CA ILE A 86 12.59 8.13 21.07
C ILE A 86 13.26 6.77 21.23
N PHE A 87 14.50 6.58 20.76
CA PHE A 87 15.18 5.29 20.93
C PHE A 87 15.67 5.02 22.36
N ASP A 88 15.85 6.05 23.19
CA ASP A 88 16.10 5.85 24.63
C ASP A 88 14.85 5.31 25.34
N ALA A 89 13.65 5.72 24.92
CA ALA A 89 12.37 5.26 25.47
C ALA A 89 11.89 3.93 24.84
N PHE A 90 12.07 3.79 23.53
CA PHE A 90 11.59 2.67 22.71
C PHE A 90 12.76 2.12 21.86
N PRO A 91 13.70 1.39 22.48
CA PRO A 91 14.94 0.94 21.82
C PRO A 91 14.69 -0.02 20.65
N ASP A 92 13.60 -0.78 20.72
CA ASP A 92 13.21 -1.81 19.76
C ASP A 92 12.07 -1.35 18.82
N LEU A 93 11.80 -0.04 18.78
CA LEU A 93 10.76 0.54 17.92
C LEU A 93 10.95 0.12 16.45
N VAL A 94 9.89 -0.41 15.86
CA VAL A 94 9.82 -0.78 14.45
C VAL A 94 8.75 0.04 13.73
N THR A 95 8.81 0.07 12.40
CA THR A 95 7.78 0.68 11.56
C THR A 95 6.48 -0.11 11.58
N ALA A 96 6.58 -1.45 11.62
CA ALA A 96 5.47 -2.38 11.79
C ALA A 96 6.00 -3.79 12.06
N HIS A 97 5.22 -4.61 12.76
CA HIS A 97 5.50 -6.04 12.94
C HIS A 97 5.52 -6.82 11.62
N HIS A 98 6.11 -8.02 11.61
CA HIS A 98 6.30 -8.81 10.40
C HIS A 98 5.59 -10.16 10.53
N PRO A 99 4.30 -10.29 10.12
CA PRO A 99 3.48 -11.46 10.41
C PRO A 99 4.13 -12.80 10.04
N ALA A 100 4.70 -12.91 8.83
CA ALA A 100 5.30 -14.17 8.37
C ALA A 100 6.59 -14.56 9.12
N LYS A 101 7.53 -13.61 9.28
CA LYS A 101 8.76 -13.78 10.07
C LYS A 101 8.45 -14.12 11.53
N GLU A 102 7.38 -13.54 12.07
CA GLU A 102 6.90 -13.77 13.44
C GLU A 102 5.97 -14.98 13.56
N ARG A 103 5.65 -15.65 12.44
CA ARG A 103 4.87 -16.89 12.38
C ARG A 103 3.51 -16.74 13.08
N TRP A 104 2.80 -15.66 12.77
CA TRP A 104 1.54 -15.27 13.40
C TRP A 104 0.51 -16.42 13.52
N TRP A 105 0.52 -17.37 12.59
CA TRP A 105 -0.40 -18.51 12.53
C TRP A 105 -0.17 -19.56 13.64
N GLU A 106 0.96 -19.53 14.34
CA GLU A 106 1.20 -20.43 15.47
C GLU A 106 0.47 -20.00 16.73
N ASP A 107 0.36 -18.69 16.95
CA ASP A 107 -0.20 -18.09 18.14
C ASP A 107 -0.67 -16.66 17.82
N PHE A 108 -1.87 -16.58 17.23
CA PHE A 108 -2.42 -15.30 16.80
C PHE A 108 -2.81 -14.42 17.98
N GLU A 109 -3.20 -15.00 19.12
CA GLU A 109 -3.48 -14.24 20.34
C GLU A 109 -2.21 -13.48 20.78
N ARG A 110 -1.07 -14.18 20.88
CA ARG A 110 0.20 -13.54 21.17
C ARG A 110 0.59 -12.51 20.12
N TYR A 111 0.42 -12.80 18.83
CA TYR A 111 0.71 -11.83 17.78
C TYR A 111 -0.15 -10.56 17.90
N SER A 112 -1.46 -10.72 18.16
CA SER A 112 -2.37 -9.59 18.38
C SER A 112 -1.99 -8.76 19.60
N ALA A 113 -1.52 -9.38 20.69
CA ALA A 113 -1.01 -8.67 21.85
C ALA A 113 0.20 -7.80 21.51
N ARG A 114 1.11 -8.27 20.63
CA ARG A 114 2.20 -7.44 20.12
C ARG A 114 1.72 -6.28 19.27
N LEU A 115 0.68 -6.47 18.46
CA LEU A 115 0.07 -5.38 17.70
C LEU A 115 -0.49 -4.29 18.64
N VAL A 116 -1.11 -4.69 19.76
CA VAL A 116 -1.58 -3.77 20.82
C VAL A 116 -0.41 -3.06 21.51
N GLU A 117 0.66 -3.78 21.85
CA GLU A 117 1.89 -3.18 22.40
C GLU A 117 2.47 -2.12 21.45
N HIS A 118 2.56 -2.44 20.15
CA HIS A 118 3.05 -1.53 19.12
C HIS A 118 2.18 -0.27 18.97
N VAL A 119 0.85 -0.38 19.11
CA VAL A 119 -0.04 0.81 19.17
C VAL A 119 0.35 1.71 20.35
N GLY A 120 0.64 1.11 21.52
CA GLY A 120 1.11 1.83 22.70
C GLY A 120 2.47 2.52 22.49
N GLU A 121 3.40 1.85 21.80
CA GLU A 121 4.71 2.42 21.44
C GLU A 121 4.55 3.64 20.52
N ILE A 122 3.74 3.53 19.46
CA ILE A 122 3.48 4.63 18.52
C ILE A 122 2.78 5.81 19.22
N ALA A 123 1.83 5.55 20.11
CA ALA A 123 1.21 6.58 20.93
C ALA A 123 2.24 7.24 21.88
N GLY A 124 3.14 6.46 22.47
CA GLY A 124 4.25 6.97 23.27
C GLY A 124 5.22 7.87 22.48
N VAL A 125 5.53 7.50 21.24
CA VAL A 125 6.31 8.34 20.31
C VAL A 125 5.60 9.66 20.03
N CYS A 126 4.29 9.65 19.84
CA CYS A 126 3.50 10.86 19.65
C CYS A 126 3.57 11.78 20.88
N ARG A 127 3.47 11.23 22.10
CA ARG A 127 3.64 12.01 23.33
C ARG A 127 5.03 12.65 23.43
N LEU A 128 6.08 11.91 23.09
CA LEU A 128 7.44 12.48 23.02
C LEU A 128 7.52 13.61 21.98
N ALA A 129 6.85 13.48 20.83
CA ALA A 129 6.80 14.56 19.84
C ALA A 129 6.13 15.83 20.40
N LEU A 130 5.02 15.68 21.14
CA LEU A 130 4.32 16.78 21.82
C LEU A 130 5.17 17.43 22.93
N GLU A 131 5.99 16.64 23.63
CA GLU A 131 6.90 17.14 24.66
C GLU A 131 8.08 17.92 24.08
N LEU A 132 8.67 17.40 23.00
CA LEU A 132 9.88 17.95 22.37
C LEU A 132 9.62 19.24 21.61
N ASP A 133 8.39 19.45 21.13
CA ASP A 133 8.01 20.63 20.36
C ASP A 133 6.81 21.35 20.98
N PRO A 134 7.04 22.30 21.91
CA PRO A 134 5.98 23.09 22.55
C PRO A 134 5.23 24.03 21.58
N GLU A 135 5.72 24.19 20.35
CA GLU A 135 5.11 25.02 19.31
C GLU A 135 4.42 24.17 18.22
N LEU A 136 4.31 22.85 18.43
CA LEU A 136 3.68 21.94 17.48
C LEU A 136 2.22 22.32 17.22
N ARG A 137 1.84 22.38 15.94
CA ARG A 137 0.47 22.73 15.50
C ARG A 137 -0.24 21.61 14.75
N LEU A 138 0.49 20.60 14.27
CA LEU A 138 -0.07 19.42 13.63
C LEU A 138 0.68 18.18 14.09
N LEU A 139 -0.06 17.17 14.57
CA LEU A 139 0.41 15.81 14.75
C LEU A 139 -0.38 14.92 13.79
N CYS A 140 0.32 14.20 12.92
CA CYS A 140 -0.25 13.24 12.00
C CYS A 140 0.38 11.88 12.27
N VAL A 141 -0.44 10.89 12.65
CA VAL A 141 0.01 9.56 13.06
C VAL A 141 -0.73 8.49 12.27
N ASP A 142 0.00 7.44 11.91
CA ASP A 142 -0.55 6.20 11.36
C ASP A 142 -0.33 5.03 12.33
N PHE A 143 -1.31 4.13 12.40
CA PHE A 143 -1.28 2.93 13.23
C PHE A 143 -1.36 1.67 12.34
N MET A 144 -0.26 1.33 11.66
CA MET A 144 -0.13 0.11 10.83
C MET A 144 -0.62 -1.20 11.48
N SER A 145 -0.64 -1.29 12.81
CA SER A 145 -1.18 -2.45 13.53
C SER A 145 -2.62 -2.78 13.15
N ALA A 146 -3.46 -1.77 12.82
CA ALA A 146 -4.84 -1.98 12.41
C ALA A 146 -4.97 -2.69 11.05
N ASP A 147 -4.07 -2.37 10.10
CA ASP A 147 -4.00 -3.04 8.79
C ASP A 147 -3.63 -4.53 8.96
N HIS A 148 -2.60 -4.81 9.75
CA HIS A 148 -2.15 -6.18 10.01
C HIS A 148 -3.22 -7.01 10.73
N ALA A 149 -3.91 -6.43 11.72
CA ALA A 149 -5.01 -7.11 12.38
C ALA A 149 -6.13 -7.43 11.38
N GLY A 150 -6.46 -6.47 10.51
CA GLY A 150 -7.45 -6.61 9.44
C GLY A 150 -7.14 -7.75 8.48
N HIS A 151 -5.91 -7.86 8.00
CA HIS A 151 -5.51 -8.95 7.09
C HIS A 151 -5.63 -10.35 7.71
N LEU A 152 -5.46 -10.47 9.02
CA LEU A 152 -5.27 -11.76 9.69
C LEU A 152 -6.52 -12.24 10.47
N GLY A 153 -7.32 -11.31 11.00
CA GLY A 153 -8.27 -11.61 12.07
C GLY A 153 -9.71 -11.96 11.64
N TYR A 154 -10.14 -11.70 10.41
CA TYR A 154 -11.55 -11.90 10.02
C TYR A 154 -12.03 -13.33 10.17
N ALA A 155 -11.24 -14.32 9.75
CA ALA A 155 -11.67 -15.72 9.86
C ALA A 155 -11.88 -16.17 11.31
N ARG A 156 -11.32 -15.45 12.29
CA ARG A 156 -11.54 -15.72 13.72
C ARG A 156 -12.75 -14.98 14.28
N LEU A 157 -12.99 -13.76 13.81
CA LEU A 157 -14.06 -12.89 14.28
C LEU A 157 -15.41 -13.22 13.62
N ASP A 158 -15.41 -13.47 12.32
CA ASP A 158 -16.61 -13.60 11.49
C ASP A 158 -17.05 -15.07 11.39
N PRO A 159 -18.19 -15.45 12.00
CA PRO A 159 -18.68 -16.83 11.97
C PRO A 159 -19.15 -17.29 10.58
N ASP A 160 -19.45 -16.35 9.67
CA ASP A 160 -19.87 -16.65 8.31
C ASP A 160 -18.66 -16.78 7.35
N HIS A 161 -17.46 -16.46 7.82
CA HIS A 161 -16.25 -16.55 7.00
C HIS A 161 -16.00 -18.00 6.57
N PRO A 162 -15.74 -18.31 5.28
CA PRO A 162 -15.68 -19.69 4.83
C PRO A 162 -14.54 -20.53 5.45
N ALA A 163 -13.46 -19.87 5.87
CA ALA A 163 -12.37 -20.48 6.63
C ALA A 163 -12.53 -20.38 8.17
N HIS A 164 -13.71 -20.01 8.68
CA HIS A 164 -13.94 -19.90 10.12
C HIS A 164 -13.83 -21.26 10.82
N ASP A 165 -13.03 -21.30 11.88
CA ASP A 165 -12.94 -22.43 12.80
C ASP A 165 -13.50 -22.00 14.17
N PRO A 166 -14.67 -22.51 14.59
CA PRO A 166 -15.27 -22.16 15.87
C PRO A 166 -14.39 -22.46 17.09
N THR A 167 -13.44 -23.39 16.97
CA THR A 167 -12.50 -23.73 18.06
C THR A 167 -11.37 -22.71 18.19
N ALA A 168 -11.14 -21.94 17.14
CA ALA A 168 -10.14 -20.89 17.06
C ALA A 168 -10.80 -19.49 16.92
N ALA A 169 -12.09 -19.36 17.23
CA ALA A 169 -12.79 -18.08 17.21
C ALA A 169 -12.22 -17.14 18.29
N GLY A 170 -12.22 -15.84 18.01
CA GLY A 170 -11.66 -14.84 18.91
C GLY A 170 -11.93 -13.42 18.47
N ASP A 171 -11.71 -12.48 19.38
CA ASP A 171 -11.94 -11.04 19.22
C ASP A 171 -10.64 -10.26 19.03
N GLU A 172 -9.53 -10.92 18.69
CA GLU A 172 -8.20 -10.30 18.56
C GLU A 172 -8.20 -9.08 17.63
N LEU A 173 -8.93 -9.16 16.51
CA LEU A 173 -9.12 -8.05 15.58
C LEU A 173 -9.73 -6.82 16.29
N VAL A 174 -10.81 -7.05 17.05
CA VAL A 174 -11.51 -5.98 17.78
C VAL A 174 -10.59 -5.39 18.85
N ARG A 175 -9.86 -6.21 19.59
CA ARG A 175 -8.93 -5.74 20.64
C ARG A 175 -7.84 -4.81 20.10
N VAL A 176 -7.33 -5.05 18.89
CA VAL A 176 -6.36 -4.15 18.25
C VAL A 176 -7.02 -2.81 17.86
N TYR A 177 -8.23 -2.85 17.29
CA TYR A 177 -8.97 -1.63 16.93
C TYR A 177 -9.36 -0.81 18.17
N GLU A 178 -9.78 -1.46 19.26
CA GLU A 178 -10.04 -0.80 20.55
C GLU A 178 -8.77 -0.19 21.16
N ALA A 179 -7.60 -0.80 20.94
CA ALA A 179 -6.33 -0.22 21.34
C ALA A 179 -6.00 1.05 20.56
N VAL A 180 -6.26 1.06 19.25
CA VAL A 180 -6.10 2.27 18.41
C VAL A 180 -7.08 3.36 18.82
N ASP A 181 -8.36 3.03 19.02
CA ASP A 181 -9.38 3.97 19.48
C ASP A 181 -9.00 4.63 20.81
N ARG A 182 -8.60 3.81 21.80
CA ARG A 182 -8.11 4.31 23.09
C ARG A 182 -6.86 5.18 22.94
N ALA A 183 -5.90 4.79 22.11
CA ALA A 183 -4.71 5.59 21.85
C ALA A 183 -5.05 6.95 21.23
N CYS A 184 -6.00 6.99 20.29
CA CYS A 184 -6.51 8.24 19.72
C CYS A 184 -7.14 9.12 20.80
N GLY A 185 -8.03 8.57 21.63
CA GLY A 185 -8.65 9.31 22.74
C GLY A 185 -7.65 9.89 23.72
N GLU A 186 -6.68 9.07 24.16
CA GLU A 186 -5.61 9.51 25.07
C GLU A 186 -4.74 10.62 24.45
N LEU A 187 -4.43 10.54 23.15
CA LEU A 187 -3.66 11.57 22.46
C LEU A 187 -4.44 12.88 22.32
N ILE A 188 -5.75 12.82 22.09
CA ILE A 188 -6.63 14.00 22.06
C ILE A 188 -6.61 14.70 23.43
N ASP A 189 -6.79 13.94 24.51
CA ASP A 189 -6.75 14.45 25.88
C ASP A 189 -5.36 15.04 26.23
N ASP A 190 -4.28 14.41 25.76
CA ASP A 190 -2.91 14.87 25.98
C ASP A 190 -2.64 16.20 25.25
N VAL A 191 -3.13 16.37 24.02
CA VAL A 191 -3.05 17.63 23.28
C VAL A 191 -3.84 18.72 23.99
N GLU A 192 -5.10 18.48 24.34
CA GLU A 192 -5.94 19.46 25.05
C GLU A 192 -5.29 19.91 26.35
N ARG A 193 -4.78 18.96 27.15
CA ARG A 193 -4.10 19.26 28.42
C ARG A 193 -2.81 20.06 28.22
N ARG A 194 -2.06 19.77 27.15
CA ARG A 194 -0.74 20.35 26.92
C ARG A 194 -0.81 21.79 26.40
N PHE A 195 -1.76 22.05 25.52
CA PHE A 195 -1.91 23.34 24.83
C PHE A 195 -3.03 24.21 25.41
N GLY A 196 -3.95 23.64 26.21
CA GLY A 196 -5.07 24.36 26.79
C GLY A 196 -6.14 24.78 25.76
N GLU A 197 -6.16 24.12 24.61
CA GLU A 197 -7.06 24.38 23.50
C GLU A 197 -7.66 23.04 23.03
N GLU A 198 -8.96 23.03 22.71
CA GLU A 198 -9.61 21.88 22.07
C GLU A 198 -8.97 21.64 20.70
N PRO A 199 -8.43 20.43 20.41
CA PRO A 199 -7.83 20.15 19.12
C PRO A 199 -8.87 19.93 18.03
N THR A 200 -8.53 20.32 16.81
CA THR A 200 -9.22 19.81 15.62
C THR A 200 -8.73 18.40 15.33
N VAL A 201 -9.64 17.44 15.27
CA VAL A 201 -9.33 16.01 15.07
C VAL A 201 -9.86 15.55 13.72
N LEU A 202 -9.02 14.84 12.98
CA LEU A 202 -9.37 14.16 11.73
C LEU A 202 -8.99 12.68 11.88
N ILE A 203 -9.98 11.79 11.86
CA ILE A 203 -9.79 10.33 11.82
C ILE A 203 -10.11 9.87 10.40
N LEU A 204 -9.20 9.13 9.78
CA LEU A 204 -9.39 8.63 8.43
C LEU A 204 -8.61 7.34 8.19
N SER A 205 -8.94 6.66 7.10
CA SER A 205 -8.10 5.58 6.57
C SER A 205 -7.78 5.82 5.09
N ASP A 206 -6.65 5.29 4.64
CA ASP A 206 -6.21 5.31 3.25
C ASP A 206 -7.00 4.35 2.36
N HIS A 207 -7.49 3.26 2.94
CA HIS A 207 -8.41 2.32 2.32
C HIS A 207 -9.37 1.71 3.35
N GLY A 208 -10.32 0.91 2.88
CA GLY A 208 -11.14 0.07 3.73
C GLY A 208 -10.44 -1.24 4.09
N MET A 209 -11.13 -2.08 4.85
CA MET A 209 -10.71 -3.44 5.16
C MET A 209 -11.94 -4.36 5.14
N LYS A 210 -11.83 -5.53 4.50
CA LYS A 210 -12.94 -6.44 4.22
C LYS A 210 -12.52 -7.90 4.39
N PRO A 211 -13.41 -8.81 4.81
CA PRO A 211 -13.10 -10.24 4.86
C PRO A 211 -12.95 -10.81 3.45
N VAL A 212 -12.11 -11.84 3.29
CA VAL A 212 -11.89 -12.51 2.01
C VAL A 212 -12.61 -13.85 1.99
N TYR A 213 -13.72 -13.90 1.24
CA TYR A 213 -14.46 -15.15 1.04
C TYR A 213 -14.00 -15.87 -0.22
N TRP A 214 -13.50 -15.09 -1.19
CA TRP A 214 -13.12 -15.59 -2.51
C TRP A 214 -11.84 -14.96 -3.00
N TYR A 215 -11.08 -15.74 -3.76
CA TYR A 215 -9.95 -15.27 -4.56
C TYR A 215 -10.29 -15.34 -6.04
N PHE A 216 -9.98 -14.25 -6.74
CA PHE A 216 -9.89 -14.24 -8.19
C PHE A 216 -8.43 -14.08 -8.60
N HIS A 217 -7.84 -15.16 -9.09
CA HIS A 217 -6.46 -15.24 -9.53
C HIS A 217 -6.37 -14.68 -10.96
N ALA A 218 -6.23 -13.35 -11.08
CA ALA A 218 -6.30 -12.64 -12.35
C ALA A 218 -5.28 -13.17 -13.38
N ASN A 219 -4.06 -13.48 -12.94
CA ASN A 219 -3.04 -14.04 -13.83
C ASN A 219 -3.36 -15.47 -14.27
N ARG A 220 -4.04 -16.27 -13.44
CA ARG A 220 -4.52 -17.58 -13.86
C ARG A 220 -5.63 -17.46 -14.90
N TRP A 221 -6.58 -16.55 -14.69
CA TRP A 221 -7.64 -16.25 -15.65
C TRP A 221 -7.07 -15.81 -17.00
N LEU A 222 -6.11 -14.87 -17.00
CA LEU A 222 -5.46 -14.39 -18.21
C LEU A 222 -4.69 -15.50 -18.94
N GLU A 223 -4.09 -16.44 -18.22
CA GLU A 223 -3.41 -17.61 -18.80
C GLU A 223 -4.42 -18.54 -19.48
N GLU A 224 -5.52 -18.88 -18.80
CA GLU A 224 -6.58 -19.76 -19.33
C GLU A 224 -7.24 -19.19 -20.59
N HIS A 225 -7.34 -17.87 -20.69
CA HIS A 225 -7.92 -17.18 -21.85
C HIS A 225 -6.87 -16.78 -22.91
N GLY A 226 -5.60 -17.14 -22.72
CA GLY A 226 -4.54 -16.97 -23.71
C GLY A 226 -3.94 -15.56 -23.80
N TYR A 227 -4.28 -14.66 -22.88
CA TYR A 227 -3.68 -13.32 -22.79
C TYR A 227 -2.31 -13.33 -22.14
N LEU A 228 -2.10 -14.21 -21.16
CA LEU A 228 -0.84 -14.36 -20.44
C LEU A 228 -0.16 -15.65 -20.85
N ARG A 229 1.16 -15.58 -21.08
CA ARG A 229 1.98 -16.76 -21.36
C ARG A 229 3.19 -16.76 -20.47
N TYR A 230 3.45 -17.91 -19.88
CA TYR A 230 4.69 -18.16 -19.18
C TYR A 230 5.63 -18.95 -20.06
N ARG A 231 6.94 -18.77 -19.82
CA ARG A 231 7.96 -19.57 -20.48
C ARG A 231 7.74 -21.04 -20.13
N HIS A 232 7.84 -21.92 -21.11
CA HIS A 232 7.86 -23.36 -20.88
C HIS A 232 9.18 -23.73 -20.19
N ARG A 233 9.22 -23.64 -18.85
CA ARG A 233 10.19 -24.42 -18.10
C ARG A 233 9.71 -25.87 -18.13
N SER A 234 10.47 -26.72 -18.79
CA SER A 234 10.28 -28.17 -18.80
C SER A 234 9.90 -28.69 -17.41
N LEU A 235 8.80 -29.45 -17.33
CA LEU A 235 8.32 -30.13 -16.14
C LEU A 235 9.38 -31.14 -15.60
N GLN A 236 9.90 -30.89 -14.38
CA GLN A 236 10.45 -31.80 -13.33
C GLN A 236 11.77 -32.60 -13.55
N PRO A 237 12.42 -33.20 -12.50
CA PRO A 237 12.76 -32.74 -11.11
C PRO A 237 14.24 -33.02 -10.66
N LEU A 238 14.61 -32.65 -9.41
CA LEU A 238 15.77 -33.06 -8.55
C LEU A 238 17.18 -32.42 -8.71
N ARG A 239 17.55 -31.55 -7.75
CA ARG A 239 18.55 -31.77 -6.66
C ARG A 239 18.97 -30.41 -6.05
N ARG A 240 18.74 -30.24 -4.74
CA ARG A 240 19.28 -29.12 -3.94
C ARG A 240 20.82 -29.17 -3.97
N GLY A 241 21.44 -28.22 -4.66
CA GLY A 241 22.90 -28.06 -4.75
C GLY A 241 23.33 -26.62 -4.49
N ARG A 242 24.51 -26.45 -3.88
CA ARG A 242 25.08 -25.24 -3.24
C ARG A 242 25.52 -24.11 -4.19
N LEU A 243 24.83 -23.87 -5.32
CA LEU A 243 25.27 -22.90 -6.34
C LEU A 243 24.31 -21.72 -6.58
N SER A 244 23.43 -21.42 -5.62
CA SER A 244 22.47 -20.30 -5.71
C SER A 244 23.06 -18.88 -5.62
N ARG A 245 24.39 -18.72 -5.67
CA ARG A 245 25.06 -17.43 -5.39
C ARG A 245 25.54 -16.63 -6.61
N LEU A 246 25.39 -17.10 -7.84
CA LEU A 246 26.04 -16.48 -9.01
C LEU A 246 25.12 -16.03 -10.16
N ALA A 247 23.79 -16.00 -9.98
CA ALA A 247 22.87 -15.60 -11.04
C ALA A 247 22.13 -14.28 -10.75
N ALA A 248 22.89 -13.19 -10.60
CA ALA A 248 22.38 -11.85 -10.87
C ALA A 248 22.45 -11.62 -12.38
N VAL A 249 21.51 -12.22 -13.12
CA VAL A 249 21.38 -11.98 -14.57
C VAL A 249 20.64 -10.65 -14.74
N ASP A 250 21.29 -9.69 -15.40
CA ASP A 250 20.69 -8.41 -15.78
C ASP A 250 19.46 -8.68 -16.68
N GLN A 251 18.27 -8.42 -16.13
CA GLN A 251 17.00 -8.74 -16.75
C GLN A 251 16.78 -7.97 -18.07
N ARG A 252 17.55 -6.89 -18.34
CA ARG A 252 17.48 -6.15 -19.61
C ARG A 252 17.96 -6.97 -20.81
N LEU A 253 18.98 -7.81 -20.63
CA LEU A 253 19.56 -8.59 -21.74
C LEU A 253 18.65 -9.74 -22.17
N VAL A 254 17.89 -10.30 -21.22
CA VAL A 254 16.94 -11.39 -21.44
C VAL A 254 15.66 -10.91 -22.13
N ARG A 255 15.35 -9.60 -22.04
CA ARG A 255 14.08 -9.01 -22.48
C ARG A 255 14.09 -8.43 -23.91
N THR A 256 15.27 -8.17 -24.48
CA THR A 256 15.38 -7.33 -25.69
C THR A 256 15.57 -8.10 -26.99
N THR A 257 15.81 -9.41 -26.98
CA THR A 257 16.06 -10.17 -28.20
C THR A 257 15.27 -11.50 -28.25
N ARG A 258 14.32 -11.58 -29.21
CA ARG A 258 13.55 -12.80 -29.58
C ARG A 258 14.36 -14.12 -29.60
N PRO A 259 15.65 -14.17 -30.03
CA PRO A 259 16.42 -15.42 -30.00
C PRO A 259 17.04 -15.79 -28.63
N TYR A 260 17.21 -14.86 -27.68
CA TYR A 260 17.97 -15.11 -26.44
C TYR A 260 17.14 -15.82 -25.37
N GLY A 261 15.83 -15.58 -25.33
CA GLY A 261 14.91 -16.33 -24.47
C GLY A 261 14.97 -17.84 -24.73
N ARG A 262 15.00 -18.24 -26.01
CA ARG A 262 15.16 -19.65 -26.43
C ARG A 262 16.54 -20.24 -26.09
N ALA A 263 17.59 -19.41 -26.03
CA ALA A 263 18.93 -19.87 -25.68
C ALA A 263 19.06 -20.22 -24.20
N LEU A 264 18.32 -19.52 -23.32
CA LEU A 264 18.26 -19.85 -21.89
C LEU A 264 17.48 -21.13 -21.60
N ASP A 265 16.50 -21.48 -22.44
CA ASP A 265 15.77 -22.75 -22.37
C ASP A 265 16.65 -23.97 -22.70
N LEU A 266 17.85 -23.77 -23.29
CA LEU A 266 18.80 -24.82 -23.66
C LEU A 266 19.87 -25.09 -22.58
N VAL A 267 19.87 -24.39 -21.44
CA VAL A 267 20.89 -24.53 -20.38
C VAL A 267 20.33 -25.38 -19.22
N PRO A 268 20.63 -26.69 -19.13
CA PRO A 268 19.96 -27.62 -18.21
C PRO A 268 20.39 -27.52 -16.73
N PHE A 269 21.38 -26.67 -16.41
CA PHE A 269 22.05 -26.66 -15.10
C PHE A 269 21.83 -25.39 -14.28
N LEU A 270 20.95 -24.48 -14.73
CA LEU A 270 20.59 -23.32 -13.91
C LEU A 270 19.70 -23.79 -12.74
N PRO A 271 20.05 -23.47 -11.48
CA PRO A 271 19.22 -23.84 -10.34
C PRO A 271 17.84 -23.19 -10.46
N ALA A 272 16.80 -23.94 -10.09
CA ALA A 272 15.44 -23.42 -10.01
C ALA A 272 15.41 -22.22 -9.05
N PRO A 273 14.86 -21.07 -9.48
CA PRO A 273 14.53 -20.00 -8.54
C PRO A 273 13.55 -20.53 -7.48
N GLY A 274 13.54 -19.92 -6.30
CA GLY A 274 12.55 -20.21 -5.27
C GLY A 274 11.10 -20.04 -5.77
N PRO A 275 10.12 -20.58 -5.02
CA PRO A 275 8.74 -20.79 -5.49
C PRO A 275 8.01 -19.54 -6.01
N ASP A 276 8.42 -18.32 -5.67
CA ASP A 276 7.67 -17.10 -6.00
C ASP A 276 8.44 -16.12 -6.89
N ARG A 277 8.69 -16.56 -8.13
CA ARG A 277 9.13 -15.71 -9.25
C ARG A 277 8.09 -15.66 -10.38
N ALA A 278 6.79 -15.63 -10.05
CA ALA A 278 5.69 -15.58 -11.00
C ALA A 278 5.93 -14.59 -12.15
N PHE A 279 6.35 -13.37 -11.82
CA PHE A 279 6.62 -12.31 -12.81
C PHE A 279 7.85 -12.58 -13.70
N ALA A 280 8.91 -13.19 -13.16
CA ALA A 280 10.14 -13.45 -13.93
C ALA A 280 9.96 -14.58 -14.97
N ASP A 281 8.97 -15.44 -14.75
CA ASP A 281 8.67 -16.56 -15.62
C ASP A 281 7.67 -16.19 -16.73
N ILE A 282 7.11 -14.97 -16.72
CA ILE A 282 6.26 -14.45 -17.81
C ILE A 282 7.10 -14.33 -19.09
N ASP A 283 6.55 -14.84 -20.20
CA ASP A 283 7.06 -14.58 -21.53
C ASP A 283 6.47 -13.27 -22.07
N PHE A 284 7.10 -12.14 -21.72
CA PHE A 284 6.65 -10.82 -22.17
C PHE A 284 6.69 -10.65 -23.70
N GLY A 285 7.43 -11.48 -24.43
CA GLY A 285 7.45 -11.45 -25.89
C GLY A 285 6.18 -12.04 -26.53
N SER A 286 5.42 -12.85 -25.80
CA SER A 286 4.17 -13.48 -26.27
C SER A 286 2.93 -13.18 -25.41
N THR A 287 3.13 -12.52 -24.27
CA THR A 287 2.06 -12.07 -23.37
C THR A 287 1.41 -10.80 -23.89
N ARG A 288 0.08 -10.81 -24.05
CA ARG A 288 -0.75 -9.65 -24.41
C ARG A 288 -1.15 -8.82 -23.19
N ALA A 289 -1.45 -9.46 -22.06
CA ALA A 289 -1.78 -8.78 -20.83
C ALA A 289 -1.40 -9.60 -19.59
N TYR A 290 -1.13 -8.91 -18.48
CA TYR A 290 -0.76 -9.50 -17.20
C TYR A 290 -1.27 -8.64 -16.04
N ALA A 291 -1.64 -9.28 -14.94
CA ALA A 291 -1.87 -8.63 -13.67
C ALA A 291 -0.54 -8.43 -12.92
N PHE A 292 -0.44 -7.35 -12.15
CA PHE A 292 0.72 -7.03 -11.32
C PHE A 292 0.28 -6.32 -10.05
N ALA A 293 0.93 -6.59 -8.92
CA ALA A 293 0.57 -6.06 -7.60
C ALA A 293 -0.85 -6.43 -7.14
N THR A 294 -1.26 -5.87 -6.00
CA THR A 294 -2.60 -6.01 -5.43
C THR A 294 -3.60 -5.07 -6.10
N GLY A 295 -4.90 -5.31 -5.87
CA GLY A 295 -5.96 -4.38 -6.28
C GLY A 295 -6.36 -4.49 -7.76
N GLY A 296 -6.11 -5.63 -8.39
CA GLY A 296 -6.65 -5.93 -9.72
C GLY A 296 -6.06 -5.10 -10.86
N GLN A 297 -4.79 -4.70 -10.77
CA GLN A 297 -4.14 -3.91 -11.81
C GLN A 297 -3.75 -4.78 -13.02
N ILE A 298 -4.29 -4.46 -14.20
CA ILE A 298 -3.99 -5.16 -15.46
C ILE A 298 -3.18 -4.25 -16.38
N PHE A 299 -2.05 -4.78 -16.86
CA PHE A 299 -1.13 -4.11 -17.77
C PHE A 299 -1.11 -4.81 -19.13
N LEU A 300 -1.01 -4.02 -20.20
CA LEU A 300 -0.83 -4.53 -21.56
C LEU A 300 0.64 -4.73 -21.90
N GLY A 301 0.91 -5.82 -22.63
CA GLY A 301 2.24 -6.25 -23.04
C GLY A 301 2.90 -5.27 -24.00
N GLU A 302 3.98 -4.63 -23.55
CA GLU A 302 4.75 -3.71 -24.39
C GLU A 302 5.69 -4.45 -25.34
N ALA A 303 6.40 -5.47 -24.84
CA ALA A 303 7.35 -6.24 -25.63
C ALA A 303 6.69 -7.11 -26.73
N SER A 304 5.40 -7.43 -26.59
CA SER A 304 4.62 -8.12 -27.61
C SER A 304 3.95 -7.17 -28.61
N GLY A 305 4.01 -5.85 -28.38
CA GLY A 305 3.28 -4.83 -29.15
C GLY A 305 1.78 -4.76 -28.84
N ALA A 306 1.30 -5.55 -27.87
CA ALA A 306 -0.11 -5.63 -27.50
C ALA A 306 -0.63 -4.31 -26.88
N ARG A 307 0.25 -3.52 -26.26
CA ARG A 307 -0.09 -2.19 -25.74
C ARG A 307 -0.56 -1.21 -26.81
N ASP A 308 -0.07 -1.35 -28.04
CA ASP A 308 -0.40 -0.47 -29.16
C ASP A 308 -1.64 -0.94 -29.93
N ASP A 309 -2.23 -2.07 -29.54
CA ASP A 309 -3.49 -2.58 -30.09
C ASP A 309 -4.65 -1.75 -29.52
N PRO A 310 -5.34 -0.93 -30.34
CA PRO A 310 -6.41 -0.06 -29.86
C PRO A 310 -7.65 -0.83 -29.38
N HIS A 311 -7.78 -2.11 -29.71
CA HIS A 311 -8.96 -2.92 -29.37
C HIS A 311 -8.75 -3.82 -28.15
N LEU A 312 -7.50 -4.10 -27.77
CA LEU A 312 -7.20 -5.06 -26.69
C LEU A 312 -7.74 -4.58 -25.33
N ALA A 313 -7.68 -3.28 -25.05
CA ALA A 313 -8.25 -2.75 -23.81
C ALA A 313 -9.77 -2.97 -23.76
N ASP A 314 -10.49 -2.70 -24.86
CA ASP A 314 -11.93 -2.93 -24.98
C ASP A 314 -12.27 -4.43 -24.84
N GLU A 315 -11.50 -5.31 -25.48
CA GLU A 315 -11.63 -6.77 -25.43
C GLU A 315 -11.50 -7.27 -23.99
N LEU A 316 -10.44 -6.86 -23.28
CA LEU A 316 -10.18 -7.28 -21.90
C LEU A 316 -11.20 -6.70 -20.92
N GLU A 317 -11.60 -5.45 -21.11
CA GLU A 317 -12.61 -4.80 -20.27
C GLU A 317 -13.93 -5.59 -20.33
N GLN A 318 -14.41 -5.91 -21.53
CA GLN A 318 -15.62 -6.70 -21.71
C GLN A 318 -15.48 -8.12 -21.15
N ALA A 319 -14.35 -8.78 -21.42
CA ALA A 319 -14.11 -10.14 -20.98
C ALA A 319 -14.05 -10.24 -19.44
N LEU A 320 -13.33 -9.34 -18.77
CA LEU A 320 -13.25 -9.30 -17.31
C LEU A 320 -14.57 -8.87 -16.66
N ALA A 321 -15.29 -7.90 -17.24
CA ALA A 321 -16.62 -7.50 -16.76
C ALA A 321 -17.67 -8.62 -16.91
N SER A 322 -17.48 -9.56 -17.85
CA SER A 322 -18.36 -10.70 -18.05
C SER A 322 -18.13 -11.86 -17.08
N VAL A 323 -17.04 -11.84 -16.29
CA VAL A 323 -16.77 -12.89 -15.31
C VAL A 323 -17.89 -12.92 -14.27
N ALA A 324 -18.56 -14.06 -14.16
CA ALA A 324 -19.65 -14.24 -13.21
C ALA A 324 -19.13 -14.66 -11.83
N HIS A 325 -19.73 -14.12 -10.78
CA HIS A 325 -19.50 -14.57 -9.42
C HIS A 325 -19.98 -16.03 -9.28
N PRO A 326 -19.16 -16.97 -8.78
CA PRO A 326 -19.49 -18.39 -8.75
C PRO A 326 -20.79 -18.72 -7.99
N GLU A 327 -21.03 -18.05 -6.86
CA GLU A 327 -22.24 -18.25 -6.06
C GLU A 327 -23.51 -17.57 -6.61
N THR A 328 -23.41 -16.31 -7.05
CA THR A 328 -24.61 -15.51 -7.40
C THR A 328 -24.93 -15.49 -8.90
N GLY A 329 -23.99 -15.88 -9.76
CA GLY A 329 -24.10 -15.82 -11.22
C GLY A 329 -24.13 -14.41 -11.81
N ARG A 330 -24.07 -13.36 -10.98
CA ARG A 330 -24.03 -11.96 -11.41
C ARG A 330 -22.61 -11.56 -11.83
N PRO A 331 -22.42 -10.49 -12.63
CA PRO A 331 -21.08 -9.97 -12.91
C PRO A 331 -20.29 -9.72 -11.62
N ALA A 332 -19.08 -10.28 -11.52
CA ALA A 332 -18.24 -10.18 -10.34
C ALA A 332 -17.50 -8.84 -10.26
N PHE A 333 -17.21 -8.22 -11.41
CA PHE A 333 -16.32 -7.06 -11.49
C PHE A 333 -16.96 -5.84 -12.17
N ALA A 334 -16.54 -4.66 -11.74
CA ALA A 334 -16.51 -3.45 -12.55
C ALA A 334 -15.07 -3.26 -13.02
N VAL A 335 -14.87 -2.91 -14.29
CA VAL A 335 -13.53 -2.67 -14.86
C VAL A 335 -13.44 -1.21 -15.23
N ARG A 336 -12.37 -0.54 -14.81
CA ARG A 336 -12.16 0.91 -15.01
C ARG A 336 -10.88 1.14 -15.80
N ARG A 337 -10.88 2.10 -16.73
CA ARG A 337 -9.67 2.52 -17.44
C ARG A 337 -8.86 3.51 -16.62
N LYS A 338 -7.55 3.53 -16.83
CA LYS A 338 -6.68 4.53 -16.20
C LYS A 338 -7.09 5.96 -16.52
N GLU A 339 -7.57 6.25 -17.73
CA GLU A 339 -7.98 7.60 -18.12
C GLU A 339 -9.20 8.10 -17.34
N GLU A 340 -9.96 7.19 -16.71
CA GLU A 340 -11.08 7.55 -15.82
C GLU A 340 -10.65 7.77 -14.37
N LEU A 341 -9.53 7.18 -13.96
CA LEU A 341 -9.09 7.14 -12.56
C LEU A 341 -7.93 8.08 -12.26
N TYR A 342 -7.08 8.32 -13.25
CA TYR A 342 -5.81 8.99 -13.06
C TYR A 342 -5.59 10.05 -14.15
N HIS A 343 -4.89 11.11 -13.78
CA HIS A 343 -4.48 12.17 -14.69
C HIS A 343 -3.12 12.74 -14.29
N GLY A 344 -2.40 13.30 -15.26
CA GLY A 344 -1.10 13.91 -15.02
C GLY A 344 0.06 13.27 -15.79
N PRO A 345 1.29 13.79 -15.61
CA PRO A 345 2.44 13.44 -16.45
C PRO A 345 2.90 11.98 -16.35
N TYR A 346 2.47 11.23 -15.32
CA TYR A 346 2.85 9.85 -15.10
C TYR A 346 1.78 8.83 -15.50
N LEU A 347 0.70 9.26 -16.17
CA LEU A 347 -0.39 8.38 -16.63
C LEU A 347 0.11 7.19 -17.47
N ALA A 348 1.20 7.36 -18.23
CA ALA A 348 1.81 6.28 -19.02
C ALA A 348 2.37 5.12 -18.18
N LYS A 349 2.61 5.31 -16.87
CA LYS A 349 3.04 4.26 -15.93
C LYS A 349 1.87 3.48 -15.34
N ALA A 350 0.66 4.02 -15.38
CA ALA A 350 -0.53 3.42 -14.79
C ALA A 350 -0.88 2.07 -15.47
N PRO A 351 -1.51 1.14 -14.75
CA PRO A 351 -2.15 -0.03 -15.37
C PRO A 351 -3.21 0.40 -16.37
N GLU A 352 -3.37 -0.32 -17.46
CA GLU A 352 -4.38 0.02 -18.47
C GLU A 352 -5.81 -0.19 -17.96
N LEU A 353 -6.03 -1.21 -17.12
CA LEU A 353 -7.33 -1.50 -16.51
C LEU A 353 -7.16 -1.78 -15.00
N ILE A 354 -8.15 -1.36 -14.21
CA ILE A 354 -8.32 -1.77 -12.81
C ILE A 354 -9.57 -2.63 -12.70
N VAL A 355 -9.43 -3.84 -12.15
CA VAL A 355 -10.52 -4.79 -11.90
C VAL A 355 -11.01 -4.62 -10.47
N LEU A 356 -12.16 -3.99 -10.32
CA LEU A 356 -12.79 -3.72 -9.03
C LEU A 356 -13.88 -4.76 -8.73
N PRO A 357 -13.82 -5.49 -7.62
CA PRO A 357 -14.87 -6.43 -7.24
C PRO A 357 -16.15 -5.68 -6.88
N ARG A 358 -17.30 -6.15 -7.38
CA ARG A 358 -18.64 -5.65 -6.98
C ARG A 358 -19.06 -6.17 -5.62
N ASP A 359 -18.53 -7.33 -5.23
CA ASP A 359 -18.57 -7.88 -3.88
C ASP A 359 -17.18 -7.75 -3.28
N GLU A 360 -16.98 -6.82 -2.36
CA GLU A 360 -15.68 -6.57 -1.72
C GLU A 360 -15.21 -7.74 -0.83
N ARG A 361 -15.88 -8.89 -0.82
CA ARG A 361 -15.35 -10.14 -0.24
C ARG A 361 -14.51 -10.94 -1.22
N ILE A 362 -14.37 -10.48 -2.46
CA ILE A 362 -13.46 -11.04 -3.46
C ILE A 362 -12.14 -10.27 -3.41
N ASN A 363 -11.04 -10.97 -3.15
CA ASN A 363 -9.69 -10.44 -3.36
C ASN A 363 -9.19 -10.79 -4.77
N VAL A 364 -8.68 -9.79 -5.50
CA VAL A 364 -8.11 -9.97 -6.84
C VAL A 364 -6.59 -10.12 -6.72
N ASP A 365 -6.12 -11.34 -6.90
CA ASP A 365 -4.71 -11.71 -6.75
C ASP A 365 -4.00 -11.79 -8.11
N ALA A 366 -2.78 -11.24 -8.17
CA ALA A 366 -1.91 -11.30 -9.33
C ALA A 366 -0.87 -12.43 -9.23
N SER A 367 -0.81 -13.20 -8.14
CA SER A 367 0.18 -14.27 -8.00
C SER A 367 -0.05 -15.41 -9.01
N ARG A 368 1.06 -16.04 -9.45
CA ARG A 368 1.02 -17.28 -10.23
C ARG A 368 1.45 -18.46 -9.36
N ARG A 369 0.54 -18.93 -8.52
CA ARG A 369 0.68 -20.23 -7.86
C ARG A 369 -0.09 -21.28 -8.69
N PRO A 370 0.12 -22.60 -8.47
CA PRO A 370 -0.56 -23.65 -9.23
C PRO A 370 -2.04 -23.79 -8.82
N TRP A 371 -2.79 -22.70 -8.96
CA TRP A 371 -4.22 -22.63 -8.69
C TRP A 371 -4.95 -23.53 -9.67
N ARG A 372 -5.95 -24.25 -9.17
CA ARG A 372 -6.73 -25.17 -10.01
C ARG A 372 -7.69 -24.39 -10.91
N HIS A 373 -8.20 -23.29 -10.39
CA HIS A 373 -9.19 -22.46 -11.04
C HIS A 373 -8.82 -20.98 -10.89
N ALA A 374 -9.28 -20.15 -11.83
CA ALA A 374 -9.15 -18.70 -11.72
C ALA A 374 -9.96 -18.09 -10.56
N PHE A 375 -10.99 -18.78 -10.07
CA PHE A 375 -11.89 -18.30 -9.03
C PHE A 375 -12.07 -19.39 -7.98
N GLU A 376 -11.67 -19.12 -6.73
CA GLU A 376 -11.66 -20.13 -5.65
C GLU A 376 -12.25 -19.55 -4.35
N ARG A 377 -12.97 -20.38 -3.60
CA ARG A 377 -13.50 -20.01 -2.28
C ARG A 377 -12.40 -20.23 -1.23
N LEU A 378 -12.23 -19.28 -0.31
CA LEU A 378 -11.26 -19.39 0.78
C LEU A 378 -11.79 -20.29 1.91
N GLU A 379 -11.80 -21.60 1.69
CA GLU A 379 -12.28 -22.56 2.68
C GLU A 379 -11.29 -22.83 3.82
N ARG A 380 -10.01 -22.54 3.61
CA ARG A 380 -8.94 -22.80 4.59
C ARG A 380 -7.85 -21.76 4.47
N LEU A 381 -7.39 -21.26 5.62
CA LEU A 381 -6.19 -20.45 5.66
C LEU A 381 -4.98 -21.33 5.42
N ASP A 382 -4.11 -20.92 4.50
CA ASP A 382 -2.81 -21.54 4.29
C ASP A 382 -1.71 -20.51 4.57
N PRO A 383 -1.11 -20.53 5.77
CA PRO A 383 0.00 -19.64 6.11
C PRO A 383 1.24 -19.82 5.23
N ALA A 384 1.42 -20.99 4.61
CA ALA A 384 2.55 -21.28 3.73
C ALA A 384 2.30 -20.88 2.26
N SER A 385 1.04 -20.75 1.84
CA SER A 385 0.69 -20.43 0.45
C SER A 385 0.04 -19.05 0.26
N PHE A 386 -0.62 -18.50 1.29
CA PHE A 386 -1.37 -17.24 1.22
C PHE A 386 -1.05 -16.29 2.37
N HIS A 387 0.06 -16.53 3.08
CA HIS A 387 0.36 -15.91 4.38
C HIS A 387 -0.81 -16.03 5.38
N GLY A 388 -1.79 -16.90 5.09
CA GLY A 388 -3.04 -17.17 5.81
C GLY A 388 -4.00 -15.98 5.95
N TYR A 389 -4.05 -15.07 4.99
CA TYR A 389 -4.91 -13.89 5.12
C TYR A 389 -6.39 -14.23 5.01
N SER A 390 -7.16 -13.62 5.91
CA SER A 390 -8.61 -13.66 5.94
C SER A 390 -9.25 -12.30 5.66
N GLY A 391 -8.45 -11.24 5.54
CA GLY A 391 -8.88 -9.90 5.14
C GLY A 391 -8.06 -9.31 4.00
N HIS A 392 -8.64 -8.35 3.29
CA HIS A 392 -7.99 -7.57 2.23
C HIS A 392 -8.50 -6.13 2.18
N HIS A 393 -7.81 -5.30 1.41
CA HIS A 393 -8.12 -3.89 1.24
C HIS A 393 -9.50 -3.67 0.59
N GLY A 394 -10.37 -2.94 1.29
CA GLY A 394 -11.62 -2.44 0.73
C GLY A 394 -11.43 -1.10 0.02
N VAL A 395 -12.33 -0.75 -0.90
CA VAL A 395 -12.24 0.52 -1.63
C VAL A 395 -12.64 1.69 -0.72
N THR A 396 -13.64 1.50 0.14
CA THR A 396 -14.19 2.56 0.98
C THR A 396 -13.57 2.53 2.38
N GLY A 397 -12.84 3.59 2.73
CA GLY A 397 -12.28 3.83 4.06
C GLY A 397 -13.24 4.53 5.03
N ILE A 398 -12.68 5.08 6.11
CA ILE A 398 -13.40 5.90 7.09
C ILE A 398 -12.97 7.37 7.01
N PHE A 399 -13.88 8.27 7.40
CA PHE A 399 -13.57 9.67 7.65
C PHE A 399 -14.49 10.21 8.76
N ALA A 400 -13.90 10.83 9.78
CA ALA A 400 -14.60 11.57 10.82
C ALA A 400 -13.78 12.80 11.20
N ALA A 401 -14.46 13.89 11.55
CA ALA A 401 -13.81 15.13 11.95
C ALA A 401 -14.58 15.81 13.10
N SER A 402 -13.85 16.45 14.00
CA SER A 402 -14.42 17.19 15.14
C SER A 402 -13.50 18.34 15.58
N GLY A 403 -14.04 19.28 16.36
CA GLY A 403 -13.30 20.38 16.97
C GLY A 403 -13.37 21.70 16.19
N PRO A 404 -12.53 22.69 16.55
CA PRO A 404 -12.54 24.01 15.94
C PRO A 404 -12.40 23.96 14.41
N GLY A 405 -13.17 24.79 13.71
CA GLY A 405 -13.14 24.85 12.24
C GLY A 405 -13.90 23.73 11.52
N ILE A 406 -14.48 22.77 12.26
CA ILE A 406 -15.28 21.67 11.69
C ILE A 406 -16.77 21.93 11.88
N ARG A 407 -17.55 21.64 10.84
CA ARG A 407 -19.01 21.67 10.84
C ARG A 407 -19.55 20.24 10.91
N ALA A 408 -20.53 20.01 11.78
CA ALA A 408 -21.26 18.75 11.80
C ALA A 408 -22.03 18.57 10.47
N SER A 409 -21.69 17.52 9.74
CA SER A 409 -22.36 17.12 8.50
C SER A 409 -22.08 15.65 8.19
N GLU A 410 -22.92 15.06 7.34
CA GLU A 410 -22.56 13.82 6.66
C GLU A 410 -21.37 14.06 5.72
N VAL A 411 -20.56 13.03 5.53
CA VAL A 411 -19.45 13.04 4.56
C VAL A 411 -20.08 12.86 3.18
N PRO A 412 -19.88 13.79 2.23
CA PRO A 412 -20.48 13.67 0.91
C PRO A 412 -19.98 12.42 0.16
N ASP A 413 -20.88 11.79 -0.59
CA ASP A 413 -20.52 10.75 -1.54
C ASP A 413 -19.47 11.27 -2.55
N GLY A 414 -18.48 10.44 -2.85
CA GLY A 414 -17.37 10.81 -3.73
C GLY A 414 -16.27 11.63 -3.05
N THR A 415 -16.28 11.73 -1.71
CA THR A 415 -15.12 12.24 -0.97
C THR A 415 -13.91 11.33 -1.20
N GLU A 416 -12.80 11.91 -1.66
CA GLU A 416 -11.57 11.18 -1.97
C GLU A 416 -10.42 11.57 -1.05
N ILE A 417 -9.49 10.64 -0.80
CA ILE A 417 -8.30 10.90 0.02
C ILE A 417 -7.39 12.01 -0.55
N THR A 418 -7.46 12.26 -1.86
CA THR A 418 -6.74 13.37 -2.52
C THR A 418 -7.13 14.74 -1.93
N GLN A 419 -8.32 14.86 -1.36
CA GLN A 419 -8.85 16.08 -0.73
C GLN A 419 -8.27 16.36 0.66
N LEU A 420 -7.66 15.36 1.32
CA LEU A 420 -7.21 15.49 2.69
C LEU A 420 -6.12 16.58 2.85
N PRO A 421 -5.03 16.61 2.06
CA PRO A 421 -4.02 17.66 2.20
C PRO A 421 -4.60 19.07 1.96
N ALA A 422 -5.52 19.21 1.01
CA ALA A 422 -6.21 20.49 0.78
C ALA A 422 -7.07 20.91 1.97
N THR A 423 -7.77 19.96 2.59
CA THR A 423 -8.60 20.19 3.79
C THR A 423 -7.74 20.63 4.98
N ILE A 424 -6.58 19.98 5.20
CA ILE A 424 -5.65 20.36 6.28
C ILE A 424 -5.07 21.75 6.03
N LEU A 425 -4.61 22.06 4.81
CA LEU A 425 -4.11 23.39 4.46
C LEU A 425 -5.19 24.45 4.69
N ARG A 426 -6.44 24.15 4.32
CA ARG A 426 -7.57 25.06 4.48
C ARG A 426 -7.88 25.36 5.94
N LEU A 427 -7.78 24.37 6.84
CA LEU A 427 -7.92 24.56 8.29
C LEU A 427 -6.87 25.51 8.86
N PHE A 428 -5.66 25.52 8.30
CA PHE A 428 -4.62 26.50 8.62
C PHE A 428 -4.75 27.83 7.85
N GLY A 429 -5.82 28.02 7.08
CA GLY A 429 -6.04 29.23 6.29
C GLY A 429 -5.09 29.38 5.09
N LEU A 430 -4.50 28.28 4.62
CA LEU A 430 -3.53 28.28 3.52
C LEU A 430 -4.19 27.95 2.17
N ALA A 431 -3.58 28.44 1.09
CA ALA A 431 -3.99 28.15 -0.27
C ALA A 431 -3.73 26.68 -0.65
N THR A 432 -4.55 26.16 -1.57
CA THR A 432 -4.54 24.76 -2.02
C THR A 432 -4.24 24.62 -3.51
N GLU A 433 -3.63 25.66 -4.10
CA GLU A 433 -3.30 25.72 -5.52
C GLU A 433 -2.26 24.64 -5.89
N GLY A 434 -2.49 23.95 -7.01
CA GLY A 434 -1.60 22.89 -7.50
C GLY A 434 -1.87 21.51 -6.91
N LEU A 435 -2.90 21.34 -6.08
CA LEU A 435 -3.42 20.05 -5.65
C LEU A 435 -4.49 19.55 -6.62
N ASP A 436 -4.64 18.22 -6.73
CA ASP A 436 -5.74 17.61 -7.49
C ASP A 436 -7.04 17.59 -6.67
N GLY A 437 -6.93 17.35 -5.36
CA GLY A 437 -8.08 17.37 -4.45
C GLY A 437 -8.40 18.80 -3.98
N SER A 438 -9.68 19.16 -4.00
CA SER A 438 -10.19 20.36 -3.33
C SER A 438 -10.51 20.07 -1.85
N PRO A 439 -10.53 21.08 -0.96
CA PRO A 439 -10.98 20.88 0.41
C PRO A 439 -12.37 20.21 0.48
N ILE A 440 -12.60 19.42 1.53
CA ILE A 440 -13.93 18.85 1.81
C ILE A 440 -14.80 19.96 2.42
N GLU A 441 -15.27 20.89 1.59
CA GLU A 441 -16.00 22.10 2.03
C GLU A 441 -17.22 21.79 2.90
N ALA A 442 -17.85 20.62 2.70
CA ALA A 442 -18.97 20.20 3.51
C ALA A 442 -18.62 20.12 5.01
N VAL A 443 -17.42 19.65 5.37
CA VAL A 443 -17.06 19.43 6.79
C VAL A 443 -16.38 20.65 7.41
N LEU A 444 -16.11 21.70 6.62
CA LEU A 444 -15.44 22.90 7.10
C LEU A 444 -16.47 23.96 7.53
N ALA A 445 -16.23 24.58 8.69
CA ALA A 445 -16.90 25.82 9.04
C ALA A 445 -16.49 26.94 8.05
N PRO A 446 -17.28 28.02 7.89
CA PRO A 446 -16.89 29.13 7.02
C PRO A 446 -15.54 29.71 7.44
N VAL A 447 -14.52 29.54 6.60
CA VAL A 447 -13.17 30.03 6.85
C VAL A 447 -12.93 31.28 5.98
N GLY A 448 -12.18 32.26 6.48
CA GLY A 448 -11.80 33.47 5.74
C GLY A 448 -10.99 33.19 4.47
N PRO A 449 -10.59 34.22 3.71
CA PRO A 449 -9.80 34.04 2.49
C PRO A 449 -8.49 33.32 2.80
N ALA A 450 -8.10 32.38 1.92
CA ALA A 450 -6.86 31.61 2.07
C ALA A 450 -5.64 32.48 1.73
N ALA A 451 -4.61 32.39 2.57
CA ALA A 451 -3.33 33.04 2.34
C ALA A 451 -2.49 32.21 1.36
N ALA A 452 -2.01 32.84 0.29
CA ALA A 452 -0.98 32.25 -0.55
C ALA A 452 0.34 32.20 0.22
N VAL A 453 0.95 31.01 0.29
CA VAL A 453 2.28 30.81 0.88
C VAL A 453 3.22 30.42 -0.24
N ALA A 454 4.22 31.25 -0.49
CA ALA A 454 5.27 30.92 -1.43
C ALA A 454 6.13 29.81 -0.82
N VAL A 455 5.96 28.57 -1.29
CA VAL A 455 6.90 27.49 -0.99
C VAL A 455 8.17 27.80 -1.76
N SER A 456 9.24 28.19 -1.06
CA SER A 456 10.51 28.59 -1.69
C SER A 456 11.22 27.41 -2.36
N GLU A 457 10.92 26.18 -1.91
CA GLU A 457 11.42 24.96 -2.52
C GLU A 457 10.50 24.49 -3.65
N GLN A 458 11.08 24.33 -4.83
CA GLN A 458 10.40 23.75 -5.99
C GLN A 458 9.90 22.34 -5.67
N ALA A 459 8.74 21.99 -6.23
CA ALA A 459 8.23 20.62 -6.22
C ALA A 459 9.36 19.67 -6.61
N GLN A 460 9.61 18.66 -5.77
CA GLN A 460 10.72 17.75 -6.00
C GLN A 460 10.43 16.93 -7.26
N PRO A 461 11.31 16.95 -8.29
CA PRO A 461 11.20 16.01 -9.37
C PRO A 461 11.45 14.60 -8.80
N PRO A 462 10.68 13.59 -9.23
CA PRO A 462 10.90 12.24 -8.74
C PRO A 462 12.32 11.79 -9.11
N SER A 463 12.99 11.15 -8.17
CA SER A 463 14.32 10.61 -8.37
C SER A 463 14.23 9.11 -8.63
N ASP A 464 14.89 8.69 -9.70
CA ASP A 464 15.10 7.27 -9.99
C ASP A 464 16.34 6.70 -9.31
N GLN A 465 17.05 7.51 -8.50
CA GLN A 465 18.24 7.06 -7.79
C GLN A 465 17.86 6.08 -6.68
N PRO A 466 18.58 4.95 -6.54
CA PRO A 466 18.35 4.02 -5.45
C PRO A 466 18.57 4.72 -4.10
N VAL A 467 17.57 4.65 -3.21
CA VAL A 467 17.69 5.13 -1.83
C VAL A 467 17.99 4.00 -0.84
N TYR A 468 17.83 2.75 -1.28
CA TYR A 468 18.10 1.55 -0.50
C TYR A 468 19.42 0.93 -0.94
N SER A 469 20.18 0.37 0.00
CA SER A 469 21.21 -0.61 -0.35
C SER A 469 20.58 -1.87 -0.94
N GLU A 470 21.32 -2.64 -1.74
CA GLU A 470 20.82 -3.91 -2.30
C GLU A 470 20.33 -4.88 -1.22
N ASP A 471 20.94 -4.84 -0.02
CA ASP A 471 20.57 -5.66 1.12
C ASP A 471 19.25 -5.21 1.78
N GLU A 472 19.03 -3.90 1.88
CA GLU A 472 17.77 -3.33 2.39
C GLU A 472 16.63 -3.57 1.41
N GLU A 473 16.86 -3.34 0.12
CA GLU A 473 15.86 -3.57 -0.92
C GLU A 473 15.40 -5.03 -0.92
N ARG A 474 16.32 -5.99 -0.81
CA ARG A 474 15.96 -7.42 -0.71
C ARG A 474 15.11 -7.73 0.51
N ARG A 475 15.47 -7.22 1.70
CA ARG A 475 14.70 -7.44 2.94
C ARG A 475 13.32 -6.79 2.87
N MET A 476 13.21 -5.63 2.24
CA MET A 476 11.94 -4.93 2.08
C MET A 476 11.03 -5.62 1.06
N VAL A 477 11.58 -6.10 -0.05
CA VAL A 477 10.84 -6.94 -1.01
C VAL A 477 10.31 -8.20 -0.33
N GLU A 478 11.13 -8.88 0.49
CA GLU A 478 10.68 -10.03 1.28
C GLU A 478 9.54 -9.64 2.24
N ARG A 479 9.66 -8.52 2.94
CA ARG A 479 8.62 -8.01 3.85
C ARG A 479 7.31 -7.66 3.15
N LEU A 480 7.37 -7.00 1.99
CA LEU A 480 6.19 -6.64 1.20
C LEU A 480 5.47 -7.88 0.67
N ARG A 481 6.22 -8.88 0.19
CA ARG A 481 5.67 -10.17 -0.23
C ARG A 481 4.99 -10.90 0.92
N ASP A 482 5.67 -10.94 2.06
CA ASP A 482 5.17 -11.56 3.28
C ASP A 482 3.95 -10.85 3.88
N LEU A 483 3.65 -9.65 3.38
CA LEU A 483 2.49 -8.81 3.68
C LEU A 483 1.45 -8.77 2.53
N GLY A 484 1.67 -9.54 1.47
CA GLY A 484 0.78 -9.66 0.31
C GLY A 484 0.74 -8.45 -0.62
N TYR A 485 1.67 -7.49 -0.47
CA TYR A 485 1.79 -6.30 -1.32
C TYR A 485 2.63 -6.55 -2.59
N GLU A 486 3.30 -7.71 -2.71
CA GLU A 486 4.12 -8.11 -3.87
C GLU A 486 3.99 -9.59 -4.29
#